data_AF-A0A176RZA8-F1
#
_entry.id   AF-A0A176RZA8-F1
#
_cell.length_a   1.000
_cell.length_b   1.000
_cell.length_c   1.000
_cell.angle_alpha   90.00
_cell.angle_beta   90.00
_cell.angle_gamma   90.00
#
_symmetry.space_group_name_H-M   'P 1'
#
loop_
_entity.id
_entity.type
_entity.pdbx_description
1 polymer ?
#
loop_
_entity_poly.entity_id
_entity_poly.type
_entity_poly.pdbx_seq_one_letter_code
_entity_poly.pdbx_strand_id
1 'polypeptide(L)' 'MTRTQAKSRLQNLGAKVSGSVSKKTHCVVAGEKAGSKLKKAQDLGVKIIDEAGLIALLGD' A
#
# COMPACT_ATOMS: atom_id res chain seq x y z
N MET A 1 -4.81 -9.40 7.70
CA MET A 1 -6.02 -8.63 7.32
C MET A 1 -6.39 -9.11 5.92
N THR A 2 -7.65 -9.09 5.45
CA THR A 2 -7.83 -9.32 3.99
C THR A 2 -7.51 -8.03 3.24
N ARG A 3 -6.89 -8.12 2.07
CA ARG A 3 -6.60 -6.96 1.19
C ARG A 3 -7.82 -6.04 1.02
N THR A 4 -9.02 -6.62 1.00
CA THR A 4 -10.30 -5.91 0.90
C THR A 4 -10.61 -5.12 2.17
N GLN A 5 -10.42 -5.71 3.36
CA GLN A 5 -10.53 -5.00 4.63
C GLN A 5 -9.53 -3.84 4.73
N ALA A 6 -8.27 -4.06 4.36
CA ALA A 6 -7.24 -3.02 4.34
C ALA A 6 -7.65 -1.84 3.45
N LYS A 7 -8.19 -2.14 2.26
CA LYS A 7 -8.67 -1.12 1.33
C LYS A 7 -9.86 -0.33 1.90
N SER A 8 -10.84 -1.01 2.49
CA SER A 8 -11.99 -0.34 3.12
C SER A 8 -11.59 0.52 4.30
N ARG A 9 -10.70 0.05 5.19
CA ARG A 9 -10.22 0.86 6.32
C ARG A 9 -9.47 2.09 5.84
N LEU A 10 -8.56 1.93 4.87
CA LEU A 10 -7.85 3.06 4.27
C LEU A 10 -8.81 4.07 3.64
N GLN A 11 -9.81 3.61 2.88
CA GLN A 11 -10.81 4.50 2.31
C GLN A 11 -11.66 5.20 3.38
N ASN A 12 -12.04 4.51 4.47
CA ASN A 12 -12.77 5.11 5.59
C ASN A 12 -11.95 6.19 6.32
N LEU A 13 -10.64 6.04 6.37
CA LEU A 13 -9.72 7.05 6.91
C LEU A 13 -9.43 8.20 5.93
N GLY A 14 -10.08 8.22 4.76
CA GLY A 14 -9.86 9.24 3.73
C GLY A 14 -8.62 9.00 2.86
N ALA A 15 -7.94 7.87 3.00
CA ALA A 15 -6.78 7.53 2.19
C ALA A 15 -7.19 7.08 0.78
N LYS A 16 -6.53 7.63 -0.24
CA LYS A 16 -6.79 7.31 -1.64
C LYS A 16 -6.03 6.05 -2.06
N VAL A 17 -6.73 4.92 -2.11
CA VAL A 17 -6.14 3.64 -2.54
C VAL A 17 -6.17 3.53 -4.07
N SER A 18 -5.02 3.73 -4.71
CA SER A 18 -4.83 3.48 -6.15
C SER A 18 -4.27 2.09 -6.42
N GLY A 19 -4.70 1.46 -7.51
CA GLY A 19 -4.16 0.18 -7.97
C GLY A 19 -2.80 0.28 -8.65
N SER A 20 -2.34 1.51 -8.96
CA SER A 20 -1.15 1.80 -9.75
C SER A 20 -0.15 2.64 -8.96
N VAL A 21 1.13 2.31 -9.09
CA VAL A 21 2.24 3.07 -8.51
C VAL A 21 2.68 4.14 -9.50
N SER A 22 2.78 5.37 -9.01
CA SER A 22 3.13 6.59 -9.76
C SER A 22 4.18 7.37 -8.99
N LYS A 23 4.87 8.31 -9.65
CA LYS A 23 5.81 9.24 -8.99
C LYS A 23 5.16 10.08 -7.87
N LYS A 24 3.83 10.22 -7.86
CA LYS A 24 3.08 10.93 -6.80
C LYS A 24 2.71 10.01 -5.62
N THR A 25 2.99 8.72 -5.72
CA THR A 25 2.67 7.75 -4.68
C THR A 25 3.66 7.88 -3.54
N HIS A 26 3.16 8.09 -2.32
CA HIS A 26 3.99 8.26 -1.12
C HIS A 26 4.41 6.90 -0.54
N CYS A 27 3.50 5.93 -0.54
CA CYS A 27 3.80 4.57 -0.10
C CYS A 27 3.03 3.53 -0.91
N VAL A 28 3.62 2.34 -1.02
CA VAL A 28 3.01 1.18 -1.66
C VAL A 28 2.93 0.06 -0.63
N VAL A 29 1.71 -0.43 -0.40
CA VAL A 29 1.48 -1.64 0.40
C VAL A 29 1.69 -2.85 -0.49
N ALA A 30 2.79 -3.57 -0.26
CA ALA A 30 3.16 -4.78 -0.98
C ALA A 30 2.86 -6.01 -0.11
N GLY A 31 1.80 -6.76 -0.47
CA GLY A 31 1.58 -8.11 0.06
C GLY A 31 2.27 -9.18 -0.78
N GLU A 32 2.09 -10.46 -0.43
CA GLU A 32 2.76 -11.62 -1.07
C GLU A 32 2.60 -11.68 -2.61
N LYS A 33 1.51 -11.13 -3.18
CA LYS A 33 1.26 -11.08 -4.63
C LYS A 33 1.60 -9.73 -5.30
N ALA A 34 2.43 -8.89 -4.68
CA ALA A 34 2.69 -7.54 -5.17
C ALA A 34 3.69 -7.44 -6.34
N GLY A 35 4.24 -8.55 -6.84
CA GLY A 35 5.36 -8.63 -7.81
C GLY A 35 5.53 -7.43 -8.76
N SER A 36 4.56 -7.14 -9.63
CA SER A 36 4.68 -6.07 -10.63
C SER A 36 4.58 -4.64 -10.07
N LYS A 37 4.02 -4.46 -8.86
CA LYS A 37 3.88 -3.16 -8.18
C LYS A 37 5.07 -2.89 -7.25
N LEU A 38 5.59 -3.93 -6.61
CA LEU A 38 6.80 -3.86 -5.80
C LEU A 38 7.98 -3.42 -6.67
N LYS A 39 8.15 -4.06 -7.83
CA LYS A 39 9.20 -3.69 -8.78
C LYS A 39 9.08 -2.25 -9.28
N LYS A 40 7.86 -1.79 -9.60
CA LYS A 40 7.60 -0.39 -9.96
C LYS A 40 7.87 0.60 -8.82
N ALA A 41 7.54 0.22 -7.59
CA ALA A 41 7.80 1.05 -6.42
C ALA A 41 9.29 1.18 -6.13
N GLN A 42 10.05 0.09 -6.23
CA GLN A 42 11.52 0.11 -6.13
C GLN A 42 12.14 0.98 -7.21
N ASP A 43 11.71 0.81 -8.46
CA ASP A 43 12.21 1.55 -9.62
C ASP A 43 11.95 3.06 -9.51
N LEU A 44 10.80 3.43 -8.93
CA LEU A 44 10.42 4.82 -8.70
C LEU A 44 10.94 5.40 -7.37
N GLY A 45 11.63 4.61 -6.54
CA GLY A 45 12.09 5.04 -5.21
C GLY A 45 10.96 5.33 -4.21
N VAL A 46 9.78 4.73 -4.40
CA VAL A 46 8.62 4.91 -3.54
C VAL A 46 8.75 4.02 -2.30
N LYS A 47 8.33 4.51 -1.13
CA LYS A 47 8.39 3.75 0.12
C LYS A 47 7.50 2.51 0.04
N ILE A 48 8.07 1.33 0.26
CA ILE A 48 7.34 0.07 0.27
C ILE A 48 7.10 -0.32 1.71
N ILE A 49 5.84 -0.58 2.04
CA ILE A 49 5.40 -1.09 3.33
C ILE A 49 4.65 -2.39 3.10
N ASP A 50 4.64 -3.26 4.09
CA ASP A 50 3.91 -4.52 4.08
C ASP A 50 2.56 -4.36 4.80
N GLU A 51 1.82 -5.46 4.91
CA GLU A 51 0.53 -5.46 5.59
C GLU A 51 0.68 -5.15 7.09
N ALA A 52 1.78 -5.61 7.72
CA ALA A 52 2.08 -5.31 9.11
C ALA A 52 2.39 -3.80 9.31
N GLY A 53 3.20 -3.20 8.45
CA GLY A 53 3.47 -1.77 8.48
C GLY A 53 2.24 -0.90 8.21
N LEU A 54 1.30 -1.40 7.40
CA LEU A 54 0.00 -0.74 7.24
C LEU A 54 -0.83 -0.80 8.52
N ILE A 55 -0.88 -1.95 9.19
CA ILE A 55 -1.60 -2.12 10.47
C ILE A 55 -0.99 -1.23 11.55
N ALA A 56 0.34 -1.18 11.63
CA ALA A 56 1.04 -0.27 12.54
C ALA A 56 0.74 1.22 12.28
N LEU A 57 0.55 1.62 11.02
CA LEU A 57 0.11 2.98 10.66
C LEU A 57 -1.36 3.23 10.99
N LEU A 58 -2.19 2.19 10.93
CA LEU A 58 -3.61 2.24 11.30
C LEU A 58 -3.81 2.28 12.82
N GLY A 59 -2.83 1.81 13.60
CA GLY A 59 -2.87 1.83 15.06
C GLY A 59 -3.77 0.75 15.68
N ASP A 60 -4.05 -0.34 14.95
CA ASP A 60 -4.73 -1.54 15.46
C ASP A 60 -3.74 -2.58 16.01
#